data_AF-A0A946VB93-F1
#
_entry.id   AF-A0A946VB93-F1
#
_cell.length_a   1.000
_cell.length_b   1.000
_cell.length_c   1.000
_cell.angle_alpha   90.00
_cell.angle_beta   90.00
_cell.angle_gamma   90.00
#
_symmetry.space_group_name_H-M   'P 1'
#
loop_
_entity.id
_entity.type
_entity.pdbx_description
1 polymer ?
#
loop_
_entity_poly.entity_id
_entity_poly.type
_entity_poly.pdbx_seq_one_letter_code
_entity_poly.pdbx_strand_id
1 'polypeptide(L)'
;NHPWPIFPHPKGKEFVDLDEDLQYADIVNACKDGYSEIELVKRYSTVGMGPSQGRHSALATARLVANETQRSVAEVGVTTARPPFRAEKLGVIAGRSFEPERLTAIHHRHKELGAQMITAGVWWRPGYYGQPKNRDQCIRDENLVIRNNVGLIDVSTLGGLEVRGPDAAEFLNRMYTFAYAKQKIGMSRYLLMTNPAGTIIDDGVACRFSDEHFYVTATTGGVDNVYRTMLWWNTQWRLDVDITNVTAAYAGINIAGPNSREVLHKVCNDIDLSPEGFPYLAVREGTVAHIPARLLRVGFVGELGYEIHVPASQGEALWDVLLEVGKEHNIQPVGIEAQRLLRLEKGHIIVSQDTDAMTTPQEVRMTWAIAKKKPFFVGGRSLQLIDNHPSDRKLVGFIIEASQNESPKESNIILDGNNIVGHITSVAYSPSLNKIIGLAFAKADTEPGMQISIKLSSGMVIQAQVVEMPFYDPENKRQEM
;
A
#
# COMPACT_ATOMS: atom_id res chain seq x y z
N ASN A 1 34.59 30.81 -42.38
CA ASN A 1 35.43 30.35 -41.26
C ASN A 1 36.60 31.30 -41.10
N HIS A 2 36.58 32.15 -40.07
CA HIS A 2 37.70 33.05 -39.78
C HIS A 2 38.97 32.23 -39.46
N PRO A 3 40.16 32.69 -39.87
CA PRO A 3 41.43 32.06 -39.51
C PRO A 3 41.59 31.98 -37.98
N TRP A 4 42.39 30.99 -37.55
CA TRP A 4 42.68 30.65 -36.16
C TRP A 4 43.01 31.89 -35.30
N PRO A 5 42.15 32.28 -34.34
CA PRO A 5 42.31 33.57 -33.65
C PRO A 5 43.09 33.47 -32.33
N ILE A 6 43.74 32.33 -32.04
CA ILE A 6 44.57 32.20 -30.82
C ILE A 6 45.98 32.65 -31.18
N PHE A 7 46.37 33.81 -30.65
CA PHE A 7 47.72 34.37 -30.78
C PHE A 7 48.46 34.19 -29.44
N PRO A 8 49.63 33.52 -29.43
CA PRO A 8 50.40 33.34 -28.21
C PRO A 8 50.88 34.68 -27.68
N HIS A 9 50.62 34.95 -26.41
CA HIS A 9 51.16 36.13 -25.73
C HIS A 9 52.31 35.67 -24.81
N PRO A 10 53.52 36.27 -24.89
CA PRO A 10 54.69 35.82 -24.11
C PRO A 10 54.51 35.80 -22.58
N LYS A 11 53.50 36.52 -22.08
CA LYS A 11 53.10 36.54 -20.65
C LYS A 11 51.66 36.07 -20.40
N GLY A 12 50.96 35.58 -21.43
CA GLY A 12 49.57 35.13 -21.35
C GLY A 12 49.48 33.65 -20.99
N LYS A 13 48.29 33.21 -20.54
CA LYS A 13 48.00 31.83 -20.15
C LYS A 13 47.12 31.06 -21.16
N GLU A 14 46.86 31.63 -22.34
CA GLU A 14 46.14 30.98 -23.47
C GLU A 14 44.88 30.19 -23.06
N PHE A 15 43.96 30.83 -22.33
CA PHE A 15 42.73 30.18 -21.87
C PHE A 15 41.79 29.77 -23.01
N VAL A 16 41.26 28.55 -22.89
CA VAL A 16 40.21 27.96 -23.73
C VAL A 16 38.87 27.98 -23.02
N ASP A 17 38.85 27.72 -21.71
CA ASP A 17 37.66 27.80 -20.86
C ASP A 17 37.96 28.57 -19.58
N LEU A 18 37.32 29.72 -19.43
CA LEU A 18 37.49 30.58 -18.25
C LEU A 18 36.70 30.09 -17.04
N ASP A 19 35.71 29.22 -17.22
CA ASP A 19 34.92 28.72 -16.10
C ASP A 19 35.67 27.66 -15.29
N GLU A 20 36.54 26.91 -15.97
CA GLU A 20 37.25 25.74 -15.46
C GLU A 20 38.77 25.97 -15.45
N ASP A 21 39.23 27.21 -15.71
CA ASP A 21 40.64 27.61 -15.79
C ASP A 21 41.50 26.80 -16.79
N LEU A 22 40.88 26.32 -17.88
CA LEU A 22 41.54 25.47 -18.87
C LEU A 22 42.27 26.27 -19.92
N GLN A 23 43.48 25.85 -20.22
CA GLN A 23 44.39 26.47 -21.18
C GLN A 23 44.53 25.60 -22.44
N TYR A 24 45.16 26.19 -23.46
CA TYR A 24 45.55 25.48 -24.69
C TYR A 24 46.25 24.16 -24.40
N ALA A 25 47.21 24.17 -23.47
CA ALA A 25 48.00 23.00 -23.12
C ALA A 25 47.17 21.85 -22.56
N ASP A 26 46.09 22.14 -21.81
CA ASP A 26 45.25 21.11 -21.20
C ASP A 26 44.46 20.31 -22.26
N ILE A 27 43.95 21.00 -23.29
CA ILE A 27 43.23 20.35 -24.40
C ILE A 27 44.20 19.52 -25.26
N VAL A 28 45.39 20.05 -25.52
CA VAL A 28 46.43 19.33 -26.27
C VAL A 28 46.92 18.10 -25.51
N ASN A 29 47.18 18.24 -24.21
CA ASN A 29 47.61 17.12 -23.37
C ASN A 29 46.51 16.06 -23.27
N ALA A 30 45.23 16.44 -23.17
CA ALA A 30 44.12 15.49 -23.25
C ALA A 30 44.14 14.67 -24.56
N CYS A 31 44.41 15.31 -25.70
CA CYS A 31 44.54 14.60 -26.97
C CYS A 31 45.76 13.66 -26.99
N LYS A 32 46.91 14.11 -26.46
CA LYS A 32 48.15 13.33 -26.36
C LYS A 32 48.04 12.13 -25.42
N ASP A 33 47.24 12.26 -24.36
CA ASP A 33 46.93 11.17 -23.43
C ASP A 33 45.98 10.12 -24.05
N GLY A 34 45.52 10.34 -25.29
CA GLY A 34 44.76 9.38 -26.08
C GLY A 34 43.27 9.72 -26.26
N TYR A 35 42.79 10.82 -25.68
CA TYR A 35 41.40 11.25 -25.85
C TYR A 35 41.24 12.03 -27.16
N SER A 36 40.87 11.34 -28.24
CA SER A 36 40.75 11.93 -29.60
C SER A 36 39.32 12.31 -30.02
N GLU A 37 38.31 11.90 -29.24
CA GLU A 37 36.90 12.27 -29.46
C GLU A 37 36.51 13.46 -28.58
N ILE A 38 35.78 14.43 -29.14
CA ILE A 38 35.45 15.70 -28.46
C ILE A 38 34.70 15.49 -27.14
N GLU A 39 33.87 14.45 -27.05
CA GLU A 39 33.15 14.07 -25.85
C GLU A 39 34.08 13.48 -24.77
N LEU A 40 35.15 12.79 -25.16
CA LEU A 40 36.16 12.29 -24.22
C LEU A 40 37.06 13.41 -23.72
N VAL A 41 37.49 14.30 -24.63
CA VAL A 41 38.25 15.51 -24.27
C VAL A 41 37.46 16.37 -23.28
N LYS A 42 36.17 16.63 -23.56
CA LYS A 42 35.24 17.29 -22.63
C LYS A 42 35.30 16.71 -21.21
N ARG A 43 35.20 15.39 -21.09
CA ARG A 43 35.10 14.70 -19.79
C ARG A 43 36.43 14.67 -19.06
N TYR A 44 37.52 14.46 -19.78
CA TYR A 44 38.85 14.37 -19.20
C TYR A 44 39.35 15.74 -18.74
N SER A 45 39.17 16.76 -19.57
CA SER A 45 39.67 18.10 -19.28
C SER A 45 38.66 19.00 -18.57
N THR A 46 37.42 18.55 -18.35
CA THR A 46 36.26 19.35 -17.85
C THR A 46 35.81 20.53 -18.73
N VAL A 47 36.30 20.65 -19.97
CA VAL A 47 35.98 21.80 -20.83
C VAL A 47 34.49 21.92 -21.16
N GLY A 48 33.92 23.10 -20.95
CA GLY A 48 32.52 23.40 -21.16
C GLY A 48 31.58 22.83 -20.10
N MET A 49 32.10 22.36 -18.95
CA MET A 49 31.29 21.87 -17.83
C MET A 49 30.93 22.95 -16.80
N GLY A 50 31.56 24.13 -16.88
CA GLY A 50 31.29 25.26 -16.01
C GLY A 50 29.97 26.01 -16.29
N PRO A 51 29.70 27.13 -15.59
CA PRO A 51 28.42 27.84 -15.66
C PRO A 51 28.01 28.35 -17.06
N SER A 52 28.96 28.61 -17.95
CA SER A 52 28.68 28.99 -19.34
C SER A 52 28.21 27.81 -20.20
N GLN A 53 28.36 26.58 -19.71
CA GLN A 53 28.07 25.34 -20.45
C GLN A 53 28.77 25.28 -21.81
N GLY A 54 30.02 25.77 -21.85
CA GLY A 54 30.87 25.71 -23.04
C GLY A 54 30.55 26.73 -24.13
N ARG A 55 29.70 27.73 -23.88
CA ARG A 55 29.34 28.74 -24.89
C ARG A 55 30.53 29.52 -25.43
N HIS A 56 31.54 29.78 -24.58
CA HIS A 56 32.78 30.45 -24.98
C HIS A 56 33.88 29.50 -25.43
N SER A 57 33.85 28.23 -25.02
CA SER A 57 34.97 27.29 -25.14
C SER A 57 34.74 26.22 -26.21
N ALA A 58 33.49 25.81 -26.48
CA ALA A 58 33.18 24.65 -27.33
C ALA A 58 33.79 24.71 -28.74
N LEU A 59 33.72 25.85 -29.42
CA LEU A 59 34.30 25.99 -30.76
C LEU A 59 35.84 26.04 -30.72
N ALA A 60 36.42 26.66 -29.69
CA ALA A 60 37.87 26.70 -29.51
C ALA A 60 38.40 25.29 -29.22
N THR A 61 37.74 24.54 -28.33
CA THR A 61 38.05 23.13 -28.07
C THR A 61 37.92 22.27 -29.32
N ALA A 62 36.80 22.36 -30.06
CA ALA A 62 36.61 21.56 -31.27
C ALA A 62 37.70 21.82 -32.32
N ARG A 63 38.16 23.06 -32.42
CA ARG A 63 39.28 23.48 -33.27
C ARG A 63 40.63 22.91 -32.80
N LEU A 64 40.89 22.90 -31.50
CA LEU A 64 42.10 22.32 -30.91
C LEU A 64 42.15 20.81 -31.09
N VAL A 65 41.06 20.12 -30.79
CA VAL A 65 40.94 18.67 -31.01
C VAL A 65 41.09 18.34 -32.50
N ALA A 66 40.46 19.11 -33.39
CA ALA A 66 40.63 18.95 -34.84
C ALA A 66 42.09 19.09 -35.28
N ASN A 67 42.80 20.10 -34.78
CA ASN A 67 44.22 20.31 -35.08
C ASN A 67 45.11 19.16 -34.55
N GLU A 68 44.94 18.76 -33.29
CA GLU A 68 45.74 17.69 -32.67
C GLU A 68 45.45 16.32 -33.28
N THR A 69 44.22 16.07 -33.74
CA THR A 69 43.82 14.79 -34.35
C THR A 69 43.92 14.76 -35.88
N GLN A 70 44.38 15.85 -36.51
CA GLN A 70 44.45 16.01 -37.97
C GLN A 70 43.11 15.76 -38.69
N ARG A 71 42.01 16.15 -38.03
CA ARG A 71 40.63 16.08 -38.54
C ARG A 71 40.11 17.48 -38.83
N SER A 72 39.07 17.60 -39.63
CA SER A 72 38.30 18.85 -39.75
C SER A 72 37.40 19.07 -38.52
N VAL A 73 37.04 20.33 -38.24
CA VAL A 73 36.06 20.65 -37.18
C VAL A 73 34.71 19.98 -37.45
N ALA A 74 34.35 19.76 -38.72
CA ALA A 74 33.13 19.06 -39.10
C ALA A 74 33.17 17.56 -38.72
N GLU A 75 34.34 16.92 -38.85
CA GLU A 75 34.53 15.52 -38.45
C GLU A 75 34.61 15.35 -36.93
N VAL A 76 35.21 16.31 -36.20
CA VAL A 76 35.26 16.29 -34.72
C VAL A 76 33.89 16.63 -34.11
N GLY A 77 33.16 17.55 -34.74
CA GLY A 77 31.89 18.05 -34.25
C GLY A 77 32.03 18.94 -33.00
N VAL A 78 30.89 19.23 -32.38
CA VAL A 78 30.80 19.88 -31.07
C VAL A 78 30.10 18.94 -30.11
N THR A 79 30.28 19.19 -28.81
CA THR A 79 29.63 18.37 -27.78
C THR A 79 28.12 18.56 -27.80
N THR A 80 27.40 17.57 -27.27
CA THR A 80 25.93 17.56 -27.28
C THR A 80 25.35 18.75 -26.50
N ALA A 81 24.54 19.58 -27.15
CA ALA A 81 23.76 20.63 -26.48
C ALA A 81 22.58 20.02 -25.70
N ARG A 82 22.40 20.39 -24.43
CA ARG A 82 21.33 19.90 -23.56
C ARG A 82 20.51 21.05 -22.98
N PRO A 83 19.18 20.90 -22.85
CA PRO A 83 18.39 21.80 -22.01
C PRO A 83 18.71 21.59 -20.51
N PRO A 84 18.46 22.59 -19.65
CA PRO A 84 17.99 23.93 -20.00
C PRO A 84 19.09 24.77 -20.66
N PHE A 85 18.72 25.68 -21.58
CA PHE A 85 19.70 26.49 -22.34
C PHE A 85 20.61 27.30 -21.42
N ARG A 86 20.08 27.82 -20.31
CA ARG A 86 20.78 28.47 -19.20
C ARG A 86 20.32 27.83 -17.90
N ALA A 87 21.04 28.05 -16.80
CA ALA A 87 20.57 27.66 -15.49
C ALA A 87 19.18 28.26 -15.22
N GLU A 88 18.23 27.40 -14.84
CA GLU A 88 16.88 27.78 -14.47
C GLU A 88 16.67 27.48 -12.98
N LYS A 89 15.86 28.30 -12.31
CA LYS A 89 15.61 28.12 -10.87
C LYS A 89 14.72 26.90 -10.65
N LEU A 90 15.11 26.01 -9.74
CA LEU A 90 14.31 24.84 -9.38
C LEU A 90 12.87 25.23 -8.98
N GLY A 91 12.68 26.32 -8.24
CA GLY A 91 11.34 26.80 -7.87
C GLY A 91 10.47 27.28 -9.04
N VAL A 92 11.07 27.69 -10.17
CA VAL A 92 10.32 28.03 -11.39
C VAL A 92 9.90 26.74 -12.11
N ILE A 93 10.80 25.76 -12.21
CA ILE A 93 10.53 24.46 -12.84
C ILE A 93 9.51 23.65 -12.02
N ALA A 94 9.61 23.71 -10.69
CA ALA A 94 8.69 23.02 -9.79
C ALA A 94 7.25 23.54 -9.88
N GLY A 95 7.06 24.79 -10.34
CA GLY A 95 5.74 25.40 -10.45
C GLY A 95 5.03 25.49 -9.11
N ARG A 96 3.71 25.27 -9.11
CA ARG A 96 2.94 25.09 -7.88
C ARG A 96 2.97 23.62 -7.49
N SER A 97 3.27 23.32 -6.23
CA SER A 97 3.18 21.94 -5.72
C SER A 97 1.73 21.49 -5.77
N PHE A 98 1.48 20.32 -6.36
CA PHE A 98 0.17 19.66 -6.40
C PHE A 98 0.34 18.24 -5.87
N GLU A 99 0.28 18.10 -4.55
CA GLU A 99 0.03 16.81 -3.94
C GLU A 99 -1.48 16.70 -3.69
N PRO A 100 -2.21 15.83 -4.42
CA PRO A 100 -3.66 15.75 -4.27
C PRO A 100 -3.99 15.18 -2.90
N GLU A 101 -4.86 15.88 -2.17
CA GLU A 101 -5.41 15.43 -0.90
C GLU A 101 -6.86 14.97 -1.10
N ARG A 102 -7.17 13.75 -0.69
CA ARG A 102 -8.53 13.19 -0.73
C ARG A 102 -9.09 13.12 0.68
N LEU A 103 -10.30 13.64 0.83
CA LEU A 103 -11.05 13.69 2.09
C LEU A 103 -12.31 12.83 1.97
N THR A 104 -12.64 12.06 3.00
CA THR A 104 -13.92 11.35 3.06
C THR A 104 -15.05 12.34 3.32
N ALA A 105 -16.29 11.93 3.05
CA ALA A 105 -17.46 12.76 3.37
C ALA A 105 -17.61 13.06 4.88
N ILE A 106 -16.93 12.30 5.74
CA ILE A 106 -16.98 12.39 7.21
C ILE A 106 -15.77 13.19 7.75
N HIS A 107 -14.87 13.68 6.87
CA HIS A 107 -13.60 14.29 7.28
C HIS A 107 -13.76 15.48 8.24
N HIS A 108 -14.76 16.34 8.03
CA HIS A 108 -14.97 17.49 8.89
C HIS A 108 -15.41 17.06 10.29
N ARG A 109 -16.36 16.13 10.37
CA ARG A 109 -16.78 15.50 11.64
C ARG A 109 -15.60 14.85 12.38
N HIS A 110 -14.68 14.17 11.69
CA HIS A 110 -13.48 13.60 12.32
C HIS A 110 -12.63 14.67 13.02
N LYS A 111 -12.41 15.82 12.36
CA LYS A 111 -11.65 16.93 12.97
C LYS A 111 -12.37 17.53 14.17
N GLU A 112 -13.69 17.67 14.10
CA GLU A 112 -14.52 18.16 15.20
C GLU A 112 -14.49 17.22 16.42
N LEU A 113 -14.43 15.91 16.17
CA LEU A 113 -14.28 14.87 17.20
C LEU A 113 -12.83 14.73 17.72
N GLY A 114 -11.89 15.57 17.26
CA GLY A 114 -10.51 15.57 17.72
C GLY A 114 -9.65 14.43 17.15
N ALA A 115 -9.99 13.94 15.96
CA ALA A 115 -9.16 12.96 15.26
C ALA A 115 -7.79 13.52 14.91
N GLN A 116 -6.75 12.72 15.14
CA GLN A 116 -5.42 12.92 14.59
C GLN A 116 -5.37 12.25 13.22
N MET A 117 -5.39 13.06 12.18
CA MET A 117 -5.44 12.59 10.79
C MET A 117 -4.06 12.10 10.33
N ILE A 118 -4.03 10.96 9.63
CA ILE A 118 -2.82 10.40 9.01
C ILE A 118 -3.06 10.11 7.53
N THR A 119 -1.99 10.06 6.75
CA THR A 119 -2.06 9.82 5.30
C THR A 119 -1.97 8.33 4.98
N ALA A 120 -2.82 7.89 4.04
CA ALA A 120 -2.78 6.56 3.43
C ALA A 120 -2.81 6.75 1.90
N GLY A 121 -1.63 6.82 1.29
CA GLY A 121 -1.50 7.38 -0.06
C GLY A 121 -1.97 8.83 -0.06
N VAL A 122 -2.87 9.19 -0.98
CA VAL A 122 -3.44 10.53 -1.09
C VAL A 122 -4.61 10.80 -0.13
N TRP A 123 -5.05 9.82 0.66
CA TRP A 123 -6.19 9.95 1.55
C TRP A 123 -5.80 10.38 2.95
N TRP A 124 -6.56 11.32 3.52
CA TRP A 124 -6.54 11.61 4.95
C TRP A 124 -7.52 10.70 5.70
N ARG A 125 -7.01 9.91 6.65
CA ARG A 125 -7.81 8.98 7.47
C ARG A 125 -7.65 9.30 8.97
N PRO A 126 -8.68 9.12 9.80
CA PRO A 126 -8.55 9.28 11.24
C PRO A 126 -7.63 8.19 11.79
N GLY A 127 -6.44 8.56 12.27
CA GLY A 127 -5.47 7.62 12.84
C GLY A 127 -5.90 7.12 14.22
N TYR A 128 -6.28 8.05 15.09
CA TYR A 128 -6.84 7.87 16.43
C TYR A 128 -7.52 9.17 16.86
N TYR A 129 -8.33 9.14 17.91
CA TYR A 129 -9.07 10.26 18.48
C TYR A 129 -8.48 10.63 19.83
N GLY A 130 -8.19 11.93 20.02
CA GLY A 130 -7.61 12.45 21.26
C GLY A 130 -6.34 13.26 21.06
N GLN A 131 -5.61 13.47 22.15
CA GLN A 131 -4.46 14.39 22.19
C GLN A 131 -3.17 13.69 21.72
N PRO A 132 -2.33 14.32 20.87
CA PRO A 132 -1.11 13.72 20.34
C PRO A 132 -0.14 13.16 21.39
N LYS A 133 -0.03 13.84 22.53
CA LYS A 133 0.82 13.42 23.65
C LYS A 133 0.44 12.06 24.26
N ASN A 134 -0.80 11.61 24.04
CA ASN A 134 -1.36 10.38 24.59
C ASN A 134 -1.63 9.34 23.50
N ARG A 135 -1.01 9.47 22.32
CA ARG A 135 -1.25 8.62 21.13
C ARG A 135 -1.46 7.15 21.46
N ASP A 136 -0.47 6.51 22.08
CA ASP A 136 -0.51 5.06 22.29
C ASP A 136 -1.57 4.64 23.29
N GLN A 137 -1.90 5.50 24.27
CA GLN A 137 -3.01 5.25 25.19
C GLN A 137 -4.35 5.34 24.46
N CYS A 138 -4.54 6.36 23.61
CA CYS A 138 -5.77 6.53 22.82
C CYS A 138 -6.02 5.31 21.93
N ILE A 139 -4.98 4.82 21.24
CA ILE A 139 -5.06 3.63 20.37
C ILE A 139 -5.43 2.38 21.19
N ARG A 140 -4.87 2.21 22.39
CA ARG A 140 -5.22 1.09 23.29
C ARG A 140 -6.66 1.18 23.78
N ASP A 141 -7.11 2.37 24.17
CA ASP A 141 -8.47 2.60 24.65
C ASP A 141 -9.49 2.32 23.53
N GLU A 142 -9.22 2.80 22.31
CA GLU A 142 -10.03 2.51 21.11
C GLU A 142 -10.09 1.01 20.77
N ASN A 143 -8.99 0.28 20.92
CA ASN A 143 -9.02 -1.18 20.77
C ASN A 143 -9.96 -1.82 21.80
N LEU A 144 -9.88 -1.41 23.06
CA LEU A 144 -10.74 -1.90 24.13
C LEU A 144 -12.21 -1.50 23.94
N VAL A 145 -12.50 -0.35 23.31
CA VAL A 145 -13.87 0.02 22.91
C VAL A 145 -14.46 -1.03 21.99
N ILE A 146 -13.75 -1.43 20.94
CA ILE A 146 -14.23 -2.46 20.00
C ILE A 146 -14.41 -3.81 20.70
N ARG A 147 -13.47 -4.20 21.57
CA ARG A 147 -13.52 -5.49 22.28
C ARG A 147 -14.65 -5.57 23.31
N ASN A 148 -14.94 -4.48 24.02
CA ASN A 148 -15.83 -4.50 25.17
C ASN A 148 -17.20 -3.86 24.92
N ASN A 149 -17.33 -3.00 23.90
CA ASN A 149 -18.53 -2.21 23.63
C ASN A 149 -18.86 -2.18 22.13
N VAL A 150 -18.87 -1.00 21.52
CA VAL A 150 -19.11 -0.77 20.10
C VAL A 150 -18.34 0.47 19.66
N GLY A 151 -17.77 0.44 18.46
CA GLY A 151 -17.11 1.59 17.87
C GLY A 151 -17.40 1.73 16.39
N LEU A 152 -17.16 2.94 15.88
CA LEU A 152 -17.32 3.29 14.47
C LEU A 152 -15.97 3.57 13.83
N ILE A 153 -15.68 2.92 12.70
CA ILE A 153 -14.45 3.13 11.94
C ILE A 153 -14.84 3.61 10.54
N ASP A 154 -14.26 4.73 10.10
CA ASP A 154 -14.40 5.21 8.73
C ASP A 154 -13.57 4.35 7.77
N VAL A 155 -14.27 3.55 6.97
CA VAL A 155 -13.72 2.67 5.94
C VAL A 155 -14.06 3.15 4.53
N SER A 156 -14.52 4.40 4.37
CA SER A 156 -14.92 5.01 3.08
C SER A 156 -13.79 5.07 2.05
N THR A 157 -12.54 4.87 2.47
CA THR A 157 -11.39 4.86 1.58
C THR A 157 -11.10 3.49 0.96
N LEU A 158 -11.77 2.43 1.41
CA LEU A 158 -11.70 1.13 0.74
C LEU A 158 -12.28 1.25 -0.67
N GLY A 159 -11.70 0.51 -1.60
CA GLY A 159 -12.20 0.45 -2.95
C GLY A 159 -13.61 -0.13 -3.02
N GLY A 160 -14.44 0.41 -3.89
CA GLY A 160 -15.74 -0.15 -4.25
C GLY A 160 -15.85 -0.30 -5.75
N LEU A 161 -16.05 -1.53 -6.23
CA LEU A 161 -16.15 -1.86 -7.66
C LEU A 161 -17.46 -2.62 -7.92
N GLU A 162 -18.28 -2.09 -8.82
CA GLU A 162 -19.45 -2.80 -9.35
C GLU A 162 -19.00 -3.70 -10.50
N VAL A 163 -19.40 -4.96 -10.47
CA VAL A 163 -19.23 -5.90 -11.58
C VAL A 163 -20.61 -6.45 -11.93
N ARG A 164 -21.13 -6.05 -13.08
CA ARG A 164 -22.50 -6.34 -13.51
C ARG A 164 -22.55 -7.01 -14.87
N GLY A 165 -23.48 -7.92 -15.10
CA GLY A 165 -23.69 -8.59 -16.38
C GLY A 165 -23.73 -10.11 -16.26
N PRO A 166 -24.17 -10.82 -17.32
CA PRO A 166 -24.39 -12.26 -17.30
C PRO A 166 -23.11 -13.06 -17.01
N ASP A 167 -21.94 -12.52 -17.37
CA ASP A 167 -20.65 -13.18 -17.13
C ASP A 167 -19.96 -12.74 -15.82
N ALA A 168 -20.59 -11.93 -14.97
CA ALA A 168 -19.97 -11.35 -13.76
C ALA A 168 -19.35 -12.41 -12.84
N ALA A 169 -20.06 -13.51 -12.62
CA ALA A 169 -19.60 -14.60 -11.76
C ALA A 169 -18.38 -15.32 -12.35
N GLU A 170 -18.35 -15.52 -13.68
CA GLU A 170 -17.20 -16.12 -14.38
C GLU A 170 -16.02 -15.15 -14.45
N PHE A 171 -16.26 -13.85 -14.65
CA PHE A 171 -15.23 -12.82 -14.62
C PHE A 171 -14.49 -12.81 -13.26
N LEU A 172 -15.23 -12.77 -12.15
CA LEU A 172 -14.63 -12.85 -10.81
C LEU A 172 -13.94 -14.18 -10.57
N ASN A 173 -14.50 -15.28 -11.10
CA ASN A 173 -13.86 -16.57 -11.08
C ASN A 173 -12.52 -16.50 -11.85
N ARG A 174 -12.40 -15.91 -13.02
CA ARG A 174 -11.07 -15.79 -13.67
C ARG A 174 -10.13 -14.87 -12.92
N MET A 175 -10.65 -13.82 -12.26
CA MET A 175 -9.80 -12.81 -11.66
C MET A 175 -9.14 -13.20 -10.34
N TYR A 176 -9.89 -13.83 -9.44
CA TYR A 176 -9.47 -14.05 -8.07
C TYR A 176 -9.18 -15.53 -7.81
N THR A 177 -8.45 -15.85 -6.74
CA THR A 177 -7.97 -17.23 -6.50
C THR A 177 -9.06 -18.20 -6.02
N PHE A 178 -10.12 -17.71 -5.36
CA PHE A 178 -11.19 -18.55 -4.81
C PHE A 178 -12.33 -18.84 -5.81
N ALA A 179 -13.37 -19.56 -5.40
CA ALA A 179 -14.48 -19.93 -6.29
C ALA A 179 -15.67 -18.97 -6.13
N TYR A 180 -15.98 -18.16 -7.14
CA TYR A 180 -17.03 -17.13 -7.05
C TYR A 180 -18.30 -17.49 -7.85
N ALA A 181 -18.17 -18.30 -8.90
CA ALA A 181 -19.31 -18.76 -9.70
C ALA A 181 -20.42 -19.44 -8.87
N LYS A 182 -20.04 -20.16 -7.80
CA LYS A 182 -20.95 -20.88 -6.88
C LYS A 182 -21.25 -20.11 -5.59
N GLN A 183 -20.83 -18.86 -5.48
CA GLN A 183 -21.17 -18.03 -4.33
C GLN A 183 -22.68 -17.82 -4.28
N LYS A 184 -23.30 -18.05 -3.12
CA LYS A 184 -24.75 -17.83 -2.97
C LYS A 184 -25.06 -16.34 -3.04
N ILE A 185 -26.20 -15.99 -3.64
CA ILE A 185 -26.77 -14.64 -3.56
C ILE A 185 -27.03 -14.28 -2.08
N GLY A 186 -26.80 -13.02 -1.71
CA GLY A 186 -26.94 -12.54 -0.34
C GLY A 186 -25.76 -12.94 0.57
N MET A 187 -24.67 -13.44 0.00
CA MET A 187 -23.43 -13.75 0.72
C MET A 187 -22.25 -13.00 0.12
N SER A 188 -21.25 -12.73 0.94
CA SER A 188 -19.92 -12.30 0.58
C SER A 188 -18.91 -13.44 0.64
N ARG A 189 -17.74 -13.21 0.07
CA ARG A 189 -16.62 -14.15 0.06
C ARG A 189 -15.32 -13.37 -0.03
N TYR A 190 -14.32 -13.80 0.73
CA TYR A 190 -12.99 -13.21 0.68
C TYR A 190 -12.41 -13.24 -0.74
N LEU A 191 -11.74 -12.16 -1.13
CA LEU A 191 -11.04 -11.98 -2.37
C LEU A 191 -9.54 -11.98 -2.11
N LEU A 192 -8.82 -12.81 -2.86
CA LEU A 192 -7.38 -12.75 -2.93
C LEU A 192 -7.01 -12.64 -4.41
N MET A 193 -6.34 -11.56 -4.76
CA MET A 193 -5.93 -11.26 -6.13
C MET A 193 -4.44 -11.53 -6.28
N THR A 194 -4.10 -12.27 -7.34
CA THR A 194 -2.71 -12.51 -7.71
C THR A 194 -2.42 -11.96 -9.11
N ASN A 195 -1.18 -11.56 -9.35
CA ASN A 195 -0.71 -11.28 -10.70
C ASN A 195 -0.38 -12.59 -11.47
N PRO A 196 0.02 -12.53 -12.75
CA PRO A 196 0.40 -13.73 -13.50
C PRO A 196 1.56 -14.53 -12.89
N ALA A 197 2.44 -13.91 -12.10
CA ALA A 197 3.52 -14.59 -11.40
C ALA A 197 3.05 -15.32 -10.13
N GLY A 198 1.78 -15.20 -9.74
CA GLY A 198 1.23 -15.80 -8.53
C GLY A 198 1.47 -15.00 -7.25
N THR A 199 1.99 -13.78 -7.37
CA THR A 199 2.22 -12.92 -6.19
C THR A 199 0.96 -12.15 -5.84
N ILE A 200 0.70 -11.96 -4.54
CA ILE A 200 -0.46 -11.25 -4.02
C ILE A 200 -0.35 -9.77 -4.41
N ILE A 201 -1.41 -9.21 -4.97
CA ILE A 201 -1.44 -7.79 -5.38
C ILE A 201 -2.56 -6.99 -4.73
N ASP A 202 -3.63 -7.65 -4.28
CA ASP A 202 -4.74 -7.01 -3.55
C ASP A 202 -5.62 -8.07 -2.88
N ASP A 203 -6.46 -7.63 -1.96
CA ASP A 203 -7.46 -8.44 -1.30
C ASP A 203 -8.73 -7.63 -0.94
N GLY A 204 -9.79 -8.33 -0.52
CA GLY A 204 -11.06 -7.71 -0.18
C GLY A 204 -12.20 -8.70 0.01
N VAL A 205 -13.43 -8.28 -0.30
CA VAL A 205 -14.63 -9.14 -0.29
C VAL A 205 -15.48 -8.92 -1.53
N ALA A 206 -15.94 -10.02 -2.13
CA ALA A 206 -16.94 -10.02 -3.20
C ALA A 206 -18.31 -10.26 -2.60
N CYS A 207 -19.23 -9.33 -2.75
CA CYS A 207 -20.61 -9.38 -2.30
C CYS A 207 -21.50 -9.70 -3.50
N ARG A 208 -22.30 -10.78 -3.42
CA ARG A 208 -23.19 -11.18 -4.52
C ARG A 208 -24.62 -10.76 -4.22
N PHE A 209 -25.16 -9.80 -4.96
CA PHE A 209 -26.51 -9.27 -4.77
C PHE A 209 -27.54 -9.91 -5.72
N SER A 210 -27.12 -10.34 -6.90
CA SER A 210 -27.94 -11.13 -7.82
C SER A 210 -27.08 -12.10 -8.64
N ASP A 211 -27.69 -12.82 -9.58
CA ASP A 211 -26.94 -13.68 -10.49
C ASP A 211 -25.92 -12.91 -11.34
N GLU A 212 -26.24 -11.65 -11.66
CA GLU A 212 -25.50 -10.79 -12.57
C GLU A 212 -24.92 -9.55 -11.87
N HIS A 213 -24.89 -9.51 -10.54
CA HIS A 213 -24.44 -8.34 -9.80
C HIS A 213 -23.57 -8.70 -8.61
N PHE A 214 -22.31 -8.26 -8.70
CA PHE A 214 -21.37 -8.26 -7.61
C PHE A 214 -20.92 -6.83 -7.25
N TYR A 215 -20.71 -6.62 -5.96
CA TYR A 215 -19.97 -5.48 -5.42
C TYR A 215 -18.70 -6.01 -4.77
N VAL A 216 -17.56 -5.52 -5.23
CA VAL A 216 -16.23 -5.98 -4.82
C VAL A 216 -15.52 -4.86 -4.08
N THR A 217 -14.95 -5.18 -2.92
CA THR A 217 -14.04 -4.27 -2.23
C THR A 217 -12.59 -4.54 -2.61
N ALA A 218 -11.76 -3.50 -2.48
CA ALA A 218 -10.31 -3.54 -2.71
C ALA A 218 -9.60 -2.70 -1.64
N THR A 219 -8.30 -2.90 -1.46
CA THR A 219 -7.54 -2.09 -0.50
C THR A 219 -7.53 -0.61 -0.91
N THR A 220 -7.43 0.30 0.08
CA THR A 220 -7.41 1.75 -0.16
C THR A 220 -6.34 2.18 -1.16
N GLY A 221 -5.14 1.61 -1.07
CA GLY A 221 -4.03 1.91 -1.99
C GLY A 221 -4.10 1.14 -3.30
N GLY A 222 -4.81 0.01 -3.35
CA GLY A 222 -4.81 -0.91 -4.49
C GLY A 222 -5.96 -0.73 -5.48
N VAL A 223 -7.08 -0.11 -5.08
CA VAL A 223 -8.32 -0.09 -5.89
C VAL A 223 -8.14 0.37 -7.33
N ASP A 224 -7.39 1.46 -7.57
CA ASP A 224 -7.20 1.98 -8.92
C ASP A 224 -6.42 0.99 -9.80
N ASN A 225 -5.48 0.25 -9.20
CA ASN A 225 -4.74 -0.80 -9.88
C ASN A 225 -5.61 -2.05 -10.12
N VAL A 226 -6.44 -2.44 -9.15
CA VAL A 226 -7.41 -3.55 -9.32
C VAL A 226 -8.37 -3.23 -10.47
N TYR A 227 -8.95 -2.04 -10.48
CA TYR A 227 -9.86 -1.58 -11.54
C TYR A 227 -9.19 -1.61 -12.91
N ARG A 228 -7.98 -1.05 -13.05
CA ARG A 228 -7.22 -1.10 -14.30
C ARG A 228 -6.90 -2.53 -14.72
N THR A 229 -6.58 -3.40 -13.77
CA THR A 229 -6.27 -4.81 -14.06
C THR A 229 -7.51 -5.57 -14.52
N MET A 230 -8.66 -5.33 -13.90
CA MET A 230 -9.95 -5.87 -14.32
C MET A 230 -10.30 -5.47 -15.76
N LEU A 231 -10.18 -4.17 -16.07
CA LEU A 231 -10.41 -3.67 -17.42
C LEU A 231 -9.44 -4.30 -18.43
N TRP A 232 -8.15 -4.33 -18.10
CA TRP A 232 -7.12 -4.94 -18.94
C TRP A 232 -7.45 -6.38 -19.29
N TRP A 233 -7.77 -7.22 -18.31
CA TRP A 233 -8.14 -8.61 -18.57
C TRP A 233 -9.43 -8.73 -19.35
N ASN A 234 -10.43 -7.89 -19.08
CA ASN A 234 -11.67 -7.95 -19.84
C ASN A 234 -11.49 -7.54 -21.31
N THR A 235 -10.51 -6.68 -21.65
CA THR A 235 -10.19 -6.42 -23.07
C THR A 235 -9.77 -7.69 -23.83
N GLN A 236 -9.19 -8.66 -23.12
CA GLN A 236 -8.73 -9.94 -23.67
C GLN A 236 -9.83 -10.99 -23.65
N TRP A 237 -10.56 -11.11 -22.53
CA TRP A 237 -11.59 -12.13 -22.36
C TRP A 237 -12.90 -11.80 -23.06
N ARG A 238 -13.20 -10.50 -23.23
CA ARG A 238 -14.43 -9.99 -23.86
C ARG A 238 -15.69 -10.62 -23.28
N LEU A 239 -15.71 -10.77 -21.95
CA LEU A 239 -16.90 -11.23 -21.23
C LEU A 239 -17.94 -10.10 -21.20
N ASP A 240 -19.20 -10.49 -21.17
CA ASP A 240 -20.33 -9.55 -21.07
C ASP A 240 -20.47 -9.08 -19.61
N VAL A 241 -19.63 -8.11 -19.27
CA VAL A 241 -19.58 -7.46 -17.95
C VAL A 241 -19.32 -5.97 -18.08
N ASP A 242 -20.07 -5.18 -17.31
CA ASP A 242 -19.75 -3.81 -16.96
C ASP A 242 -18.96 -3.77 -15.65
N ILE A 243 -17.92 -2.95 -15.63
CA ILE A 243 -17.03 -2.79 -14.47
C ILE A 243 -16.95 -1.31 -14.18
N THR A 244 -17.50 -0.89 -13.03
CA THR A 244 -17.55 0.51 -12.64
C THR A 244 -16.86 0.74 -11.29
N ASN A 245 -15.93 1.69 -11.24
CA ASN A 245 -15.33 2.12 -9.99
C ASN A 245 -16.28 3.09 -9.25
N VAL A 246 -16.89 2.61 -8.18
CA VAL A 246 -17.85 3.35 -7.33
C VAL A 246 -17.25 3.77 -5.99
N THR A 247 -15.92 3.73 -5.84
CA THR A 247 -15.21 4.07 -4.59
C THR A 247 -15.63 5.43 -4.04
N ALA A 248 -15.71 6.46 -4.90
CA ALA A 248 -16.10 7.80 -4.46
C ALA A 248 -17.63 7.99 -4.32
N ALA A 249 -18.43 7.03 -4.78
CA ALA A 249 -19.89 7.12 -4.72
C ALA A 249 -20.44 6.68 -3.36
N TYR A 250 -19.68 5.90 -2.60
CA TYR A 250 -20.08 5.38 -1.29
C TYR A 250 -19.21 5.93 -0.16
N ALA A 251 -19.84 6.24 0.97
CA ALA A 251 -19.18 6.27 2.27
C ALA A 251 -19.35 4.90 2.93
N GLY A 252 -18.33 4.44 3.64
CA GLY A 252 -18.30 3.15 4.33
C GLY A 252 -18.03 3.35 5.81
N ILE A 253 -18.93 2.85 6.66
CA ILE A 253 -18.79 2.89 8.12
C ILE A 253 -18.78 1.46 8.63
N ASN A 254 -17.72 1.06 9.31
CA ASN A 254 -17.68 -0.21 10.03
C ASN A 254 -18.13 0.03 11.48
N ILE A 255 -19.29 -0.52 11.85
CA ILE A 255 -19.72 -0.60 13.24
C ILE A 255 -19.34 -1.99 13.78
N ALA A 256 -18.48 -2.02 14.80
CA ALA A 256 -17.93 -3.26 15.32
C ALA A 256 -17.90 -3.30 16.85
N GLY A 257 -18.04 -4.50 17.39
CA GLY A 257 -18.08 -4.80 18.82
C GLY A 257 -19.33 -5.59 19.21
N PRO A 258 -19.37 -6.19 20.41
CA PRO A 258 -20.48 -7.02 20.88
C PRO A 258 -21.84 -6.31 20.83
N ASN A 259 -21.89 -4.99 21.02
CA ASN A 259 -23.14 -4.21 21.02
C ASN A 259 -23.52 -3.66 19.63
N SER A 260 -22.75 -3.96 18.58
CA SER A 260 -22.97 -3.41 17.23
C SER A 260 -24.36 -3.72 16.66
N ARG A 261 -24.87 -4.94 16.86
CA ARG A 261 -26.21 -5.34 16.43
C ARG A 261 -27.31 -4.59 17.19
N GLU A 262 -27.16 -4.42 18.49
CA GLU A 262 -28.14 -3.71 19.33
C GLU A 262 -28.28 -2.25 18.91
N VAL A 263 -27.17 -1.59 18.61
CA VAL A 263 -27.15 -0.23 18.07
C VAL A 263 -27.85 -0.18 16.71
N LEU A 264 -27.55 -1.11 15.80
CA LEU A 264 -28.15 -1.12 14.47
C LEU A 264 -29.65 -1.38 14.48
N HIS A 265 -30.15 -2.23 15.38
CA HIS A 265 -31.59 -2.51 15.50
C HIS A 265 -32.43 -1.24 15.72
N LYS A 266 -31.86 -0.19 16.31
CA LYS A 266 -32.58 1.07 16.55
C LYS A 266 -32.86 1.88 15.29
N VAL A 267 -32.08 1.64 14.24
CA VAL A 267 -32.09 2.47 13.01
C VAL A 267 -32.30 1.63 11.75
N CYS A 268 -32.36 0.31 11.86
CA CYS A 268 -32.51 -0.62 10.76
C CYS A 268 -33.83 -1.40 10.93
N ASN A 269 -34.82 -1.09 10.09
CA ASN A 269 -36.19 -1.61 10.26
C ASN A 269 -36.59 -2.65 9.21
N ASP A 270 -35.91 -2.70 8.07
CA ASP A 270 -36.26 -3.52 6.90
C ASP A 270 -35.26 -4.65 6.63
N ILE A 271 -34.24 -4.81 7.48
CA ILE A 271 -33.27 -5.90 7.43
C ILE A 271 -33.36 -6.70 8.73
N ASP A 272 -33.55 -8.01 8.62
CA ASP A 272 -33.44 -8.92 9.75
C ASP A 272 -31.96 -9.07 10.15
N LEU A 273 -31.58 -8.47 11.29
CA LEU A 273 -30.21 -8.50 11.84
C LEU A 273 -29.96 -9.69 12.79
N SER A 274 -30.93 -10.59 12.97
CA SER A 274 -30.74 -11.80 13.78
C SER A 274 -29.61 -12.67 13.21
N PRO A 275 -28.97 -13.51 14.04
CA PRO A 275 -27.95 -14.45 13.57
C PRO A 275 -28.44 -15.33 12.40
N GLU A 276 -29.71 -15.71 12.37
CA GLU A 276 -30.34 -16.50 11.32
C GLU A 276 -30.62 -15.66 10.05
N GLY A 277 -31.13 -14.43 10.21
CA GLY A 277 -31.47 -13.53 9.10
C GLY A 277 -30.26 -12.89 8.43
N PHE A 278 -29.18 -12.67 9.18
CA PHE A 278 -27.94 -12.05 8.72
C PHE A 278 -26.73 -12.84 9.22
N PRO A 279 -26.51 -14.09 8.75
CA PRO A 279 -25.39 -14.92 9.20
C PRO A 279 -24.03 -14.32 8.82
N TYR A 280 -22.95 -14.84 9.39
CA TYR A 280 -21.60 -14.37 9.09
C TYR A 280 -21.30 -14.44 7.58
N LEU A 281 -20.66 -13.38 7.04
CA LEU A 281 -20.46 -13.15 5.61
C LEU A 281 -21.74 -13.00 4.79
N ALA A 282 -22.91 -12.74 5.38
CA ALA A 282 -24.06 -12.33 4.60
C ALA A 282 -23.92 -10.88 4.12
N VAL A 283 -24.70 -10.52 3.09
CA VAL A 283 -24.87 -9.15 2.62
C VAL A 283 -26.34 -8.84 2.39
N ARG A 284 -26.77 -7.63 2.71
CA ARG A 284 -28.16 -7.19 2.59
C ARG A 284 -28.23 -5.78 1.98
N GLU A 285 -29.30 -5.51 1.25
CA GLU A 285 -29.68 -4.17 0.82
C GLU A 285 -30.97 -3.78 1.55
N GLY A 286 -31.07 -2.53 1.99
CA GLY A 286 -32.20 -2.01 2.76
C GLY A 286 -31.95 -0.56 3.18
N THR A 287 -32.40 -0.19 4.37
CA THR A 287 -32.23 1.17 4.90
C THR A 287 -31.65 1.18 6.31
N VAL A 288 -30.75 2.13 6.56
CA VAL A 288 -30.22 2.42 7.90
C VAL A 288 -30.44 3.91 8.15
N ALA A 289 -31.17 4.24 9.22
CA ALA A 289 -31.61 5.61 9.51
C ALA A 289 -32.32 6.27 8.31
N HIS A 290 -33.17 5.50 7.62
CA HIS A 290 -33.88 5.90 6.38
C HIS A 290 -32.97 6.20 5.17
N ILE A 291 -31.67 5.92 5.27
CA ILE A 291 -30.71 6.07 4.16
C ILE A 291 -30.57 4.72 3.45
N PRO A 292 -30.70 4.66 2.11
CA PRO A 292 -30.43 3.45 1.35
C PRO A 292 -29.01 2.95 1.61
N ALA A 293 -28.89 1.69 2.02
CA ALA A 293 -27.64 1.13 2.50
C ALA A 293 -27.41 -0.30 2.00
N ARG A 294 -26.14 -0.64 1.85
CA ARG A 294 -25.66 -2.02 1.73
C ARG A 294 -24.95 -2.38 3.02
N LEU A 295 -25.34 -3.50 3.61
CA LEU A 295 -24.72 -4.00 4.83
C LEU A 295 -23.93 -5.26 4.50
N LEU A 296 -22.70 -5.33 5.00
CA LEU A 296 -21.82 -6.48 4.87
C LEU A 296 -21.44 -6.95 6.27
N ARG A 297 -21.80 -8.18 6.67
CA ARG A 297 -21.36 -8.75 7.95
C ARG A 297 -19.96 -9.35 7.78
N VAL A 298 -18.94 -8.55 8.01
CA VAL A 298 -17.52 -8.89 7.82
C VAL A 298 -16.72 -8.61 9.09
N GLY A 299 -15.64 -9.37 9.29
CA GLY A 299 -14.97 -9.46 10.60
C GLY A 299 -13.48 -9.12 10.60
N PHE A 300 -13.05 -8.03 9.94
CA PHE A 300 -11.61 -7.68 9.87
C PHE A 300 -10.98 -7.43 11.25
N VAL A 301 -11.76 -6.89 12.20
CA VAL A 301 -11.34 -6.61 13.59
C VAL A 301 -11.56 -7.78 14.55
N GLY A 302 -12.15 -8.89 14.09
CA GLY A 302 -12.36 -10.08 14.91
C GLY A 302 -13.57 -10.06 15.85
N GLU A 303 -14.38 -9.01 15.82
CA GLU A 303 -15.64 -8.90 16.56
C GLU A 303 -16.84 -9.06 15.62
N LEU A 304 -18.03 -9.24 16.20
CA LEU A 304 -19.28 -8.94 15.49
C LEU A 304 -19.20 -7.52 14.93
N GLY A 305 -19.49 -7.38 13.64
CA GLY A 305 -19.45 -6.09 12.98
C GLY A 305 -20.10 -6.09 11.61
N TYR A 306 -20.45 -4.89 11.18
CA TYR A 306 -21.12 -4.63 9.91
C TYR A 306 -20.47 -3.43 9.23
N GLU A 307 -20.10 -3.58 7.96
CA GLU A 307 -19.79 -2.44 7.10
C GLU A 307 -21.07 -1.95 6.45
N ILE A 308 -21.34 -0.66 6.58
CA ILE A 308 -22.55 0.02 6.08
C ILE A 308 -22.10 0.99 4.99
N HIS A 309 -22.49 0.67 3.75
CA HIS A 309 -22.14 1.46 2.58
C HIS A 309 -23.36 2.25 2.13
N VAL A 310 -23.27 3.57 2.21
CA VAL A 310 -24.33 4.52 1.85
C VAL A 310 -23.82 5.52 0.79
N PRO A 311 -24.70 6.20 0.03
CA PRO A 311 -24.27 7.29 -0.83
C PRO A 311 -23.37 8.27 -0.09
N ALA A 312 -22.22 8.63 -0.67
CA ALA A 312 -21.18 9.38 0.03
C ALA A 312 -21.71 10.69 0.66
N SER A 313 -22.66 11.36 0.00
CA SER A 313 -23.30 12.58 0.50
C SER A 313 -24.09 12.40 1.82
N GLN A 314 -24.39 11.17 2.22
CA GLN A 314 -25.12 10.83 3.44
C GLN A 314 -24.20 10.24 4.53
N GLY A 315 -22.89 10.12 4.27
CA GLY A 315 -21.95 9.47 5.19
C GLY A 315 -21.86 10.15 6.56
N GLU A 316 -21.72 11.48 6.60
CA GLU A 316 -21.66 12.23 7.87
C GLU A 316 -22.98 12.15 8.65
N ALA A 317 -24.11 12.24 7.96
CA ALA A 317 -25.43 12.12 8.59
C ALA A 317 -25.62 10.74 9.24
N LEU A 318 -25.24 9.66 8.54
CA LEU A 318 -25.29 8.31 9.12
C LEU A 318 -24.36 8.17 10.32
N TRP A 319 -23.14 8.71 10.23
CA TRP A 319 -22.15 8.68 11.32
C TRP A 319 -22.71 9.31 12.60
N ASP A 320 -23.30 10.50 12.48
CA ASP A 320 -23.86 11.23 13.63
C ASP A 320 -25.05 10.50 14.23
N VAL A 321 -25.94 9.94 13.39
CA VAL A 321 -27.08 9.15 13.88
C VAL A 321 -26.61 7.92 14.64
N LEU A 322 -25.62 7.18 14.13
CA LEU A 322 -25.09 5.99 14.81
C LEU A 322 -24.44 6.34 16.15
N LEU A 323 -23.69 7.45 16.22
CA LEU A 323 -23.14 7.94 17.47
C LEU A 323 -24.25 8.31 18.47
N GLU A 324 -25.32 8.96 18.02
CA GLU A 324 -26.45 9.34 18.87
C GLU A 324 -27.17 8.12 19.45
N VAL A 325 -27.59 7.17 18.61
CA VAL A 325 -28.38 6.02 19.06
C VAL A 325 -27.56 5.00 19.87
N GLY A 326 -26.24 5.00 19.68
CA GLY A 326 -25.31 4.14 20.40
C GLY A 326 -24.79 4.72 21.71
N LYS A 327 -25.19 5.94 22.11
CA LYS A 327 -24.72 6.58 23.37
C LYS A 327 -24.90 5.69 24.61
N GLU A 328 -26.00 4.96 24.72
CA GLU A 328 -26.26 4.08 25.87
C GLU A 328 -25.28 2.90 25.96
N HIS A 329 -24.67 2.51 24.84
CA HIS A 329 -23.64 1.48 24.76
C HIS A 329 -22.22 2.08 24.77
N ASN A 330 -22.09 3.37 25.09
CA ASN A 330 -20.82 4.10 25.06
C ASN A 330 -20.11 3.94 23.71
N ILE A 331 -20.84 4.08 22.60
CA ILE A 331 -20.27 4.04 21.25
C ILE A 331 -19.23 5.15 21.08
N GLN A 332 -18.09 4.83 20.46
CA GLN A 332 -17.04 5.80 20.21
C GLN A 332 -16.49 5.70 18.79
N PRO A 333 -16.01 6.83 18.24
CA PRO A 333 -15.25 6.78 17.00
C PRO A 333 -13.88 6.11 17.25
N VAL A 334 -13.44 5.29 16.30
CA VAL A 334 -12.22 4.47 16.39
C VAL A 334 -11.38 4.70 15.14
N GLY A 335 -10.10 4.97 15.34
CA GLY A 335 -9.14 5.28 14.28
C GLY A 335 -8.52 4.03 13.65
N ILE A 336 -7.81 4.25 12.55
CA ILE A 336 -7.23 3.16 11.77
C ILE A 336 -6.01 2.51 12.45
N GLU A 337 -5.37 3.18 13.41
CA GLU A 337 -4.29 2.56 14.19
C GLU A 337 -4.82 1.49 15.16
N ALA A 338 -5.96 1.75 15.81
CA ALA A 338 -6.64 0.72 16.60
C ALA A 338 -7.15 -0.43 15.69
N GLN A 339 -7.66 -0.11 14.50
CA GLN A 339 -8.00 -1.12 13.48
C GLN A 339 -6.79 -2.00 13.09
N ARG A 340 -5.61 -1.39 12.87
CA ARG A 340 -4.36 -2.11 12.57
C ARG A 340 -3.92 -3.04 13.70
N LEU A 341 -4.19 -2.68 14.96
CA LEU A 341 -3.98 -3.56 16.11
C LEU A 341 -5.03 -4.69 16.18
N LEU A 342 -6.31 -4.37 16.01
CA LEU A 342 -7.41 -5.35 16.07
C LEU A 342 -7.27 -6.45 15.01
N ARG A 343 -6.87 -6.10 13.78
CA ARG A 343 -6.61 -7.09 12.73
C ARG A 343 -5.36 -7.93 13.03
N LEU A 344 -4.35 -7.33 13.68
CA LEU A 344 -3.11 -8.01 14.06
C LEU A 344 -3.40 -9.06 15.14
N GLU A 345 -4.27 -8.76 16.09
CA GLU A 345 -4.78 -9.73 17.08
C GLU A 345 -5.44 -10.95 16.41
N LYS A 346 -6.03 -10.76 15.22
CA LYS A 346 -6.58 -11.85 14.39
C LYS A 346 -5.58 -12.46 13.40
N GLY A 347 -4.33 -12.00 13.37
CA GLY A 347 -3.33 -12.47 12.41
C GLY A 347 -3.69 -12.18 10.95
N HIS A 348 -4.62 -11.26 10.69
CA HIS A 348 -4.95 -10.84 9.33
C HIS A 348 -3.81 -10.02 8.73
N ILE A 349 -3.50 -10.27 7.47
CA ILE A 349 -2.49 -9.50 6.74
C ILE A 349 -3.03 -8.13 6.30
N ILE A 350 -2.13 -7.21 6.03
CA ILE A 350 -2.37 -6.01 5.23
C ILE A 350 -1.51 -6.12 3.97
N VAL A 351 -2.14 -6.06 2.79
CA VAL A 351 -1.40 -6.06 1.51
C VAL A 351 -0.43 -4.88 1.47
N SER A 352 0.77 -5.08 0.94
CA SER A 352 1.91 -4.15 0.94
C SER A 352 2.58 -3.88 2.30
N GLN A 353 2.01 -4.34 3.42
CA GLN A 353 2.68 -4.30 4.73
C GLN A 353 3.20 -5.70 5.13
N ASP A 354 2.32 -6.70 5.12
CA ASP A 354 2.67 -8.11 5.41
C ASP A 354 2.92 -8.92 4.13
N THR A 355 2.88 -8.27 2.99
CA THR A 355 3.20 -8.82 1.68
C THR A 355 4.09 -7.83 0.92
N ASP A 356 4.95 -8.37 0.07
CA ASP A 356 5.77 -7.63 -0.89
C ASP A 356 5.45 -8.08 -2.33
N ALA A 357 6.12 -7.47 -3.31
CA ALA A 357 5.90 -7.78 -4.73
C ALA A 357 6.22 -9.24 -5.12
N MET A 358 6.83 -10.01 -4.22
CA MET A 358 7.23 -11.41 -4.40
C MET A 358 6.39 -12.39 -3.56
N THR A 359 5.55 -11.88 -2.66
CA THR A 359 4.86 -12.71 -1.67
C THR A 359 3.74 -13.52 -2.29
N THR A 360 3.79 -14.82 -2.06
CA THR A 360 2.78 -15.79 -2.52
C THR A 360 1.78 -16.13 -1.40
N PRO A 361 0.56 -16.58 -1.74
CA PRO A 361 -0.42 -17.04 -0.76
C PRO A 361 0.09 -18.11 0.22
N GLN A 362 1.00 -18.98 -0.22
CA GLN A 362 1.59 -20.05 0.58
C GLN A 362 2.41 -19.48 1.73
N GLU A 363 3.25 -18.47 1.45
CA GLU A 363 4.13 -17.84 2.42
C GLU A 363 3.34 -17.18 3.55
N VAL A 364 2.16 -16.63 3.26
CA VAL A 364 1.31 -15.91 4.23
C VAL A 364 0.14 -16.75 4.75
N ARG A 365 0.18 -18.08 4.61
CA ARG A 365 -0.83 -19.03 5.13
C ARG A 365 -2.24 -18.80 4.57
N MET A 366 -2.36 -18.32 3.34
CA MET A 366 -3.63 -18.03 2.66
C MET A 366 -4.01 -19.08 1.62
N THR A 367 -3.47 -20.29 1.71
CA THR A 367 -3.82 -21.40 0.81
C THR A 367 -5.30 -21.80 0.92
N TRP A 368 -5.96 -21.51 2.05
CA TRP A 368 -7.40 -21.68 2.23
C TRP A 368 -8.23 -20.81 1.26
N ALA A 369 -7.68 -19.67 0.82
CA ALA A 369 -8.33 -18.76 -0.13
C ALA A 369 -8.13 -19.19 -1.59
N ILE A 370 -7.50 -20.34 -1.87
CA ILE A 370 -7.26 -20.83 -3.23
C ILE A 370 -8.20 -22.00 -3.55
N ALA A 371 -8.99 -21.86 -4.62
CA ALA A 371 -9.88 -22.93 -5.06
C ALA A 371 -9.11 -24.01 -5.82
N LYS A 372 -8.87 -25.16 -5.17
CA LYS A 372 -8.08 -26.30 -5.72
C LYS A 372 -8.65 -26.92 -7.00
N LYS A 373 -9.99 -26.90 -7.18
CA LYS A 373 -10.68 -27.58 -8.29
C LYS A 373 -10.98 -26.68 -9.49
N LYS A 374 -10.49 -25.45 -9.46
CA LYS A 374 -10.81 -24.45 -10.47
C LYS A 374 -9.83 -24.54 -11.63
N PRO A 375 -10.32 -24.55 -12.89
CA PRO A 375 -9.45 -24.76 -14.04
C PRO A 375 -8.48 -23.61 -14.28
N PHE A 376 -8.90 -22.37 -13.99
CA PHE A 376 -8.11 -21.19 -14.28
C PHE A 376 -8.44 -20.03 -13.34
N PHE A 377 -7.40 -19.32 -12.91
CA PHE A 377 -7.44 -17.93 -12.45
C PHE A 377 -6.09 -17.28 -12.75
N VAL A 378 -6.03 -15.95 -12.80
CA VAL A 378 -4.78 -15.21 -13.03
C VAL A 378 -3.77 -15.52 -11.93
N GLY A 379 -2.62 -16.09 -12.30
CA GLY A 379 -1.57 -16.53 -11.36
C GLY A 379 -1.61 -18.02 -11.00
N GLY A 380 -2.71 -18.72 -11.28
CA GLY A 380 -2.88 -20.13 -10.88
C GLY A 380 -1.82 -21.08 -11.46
N ARG A 381 -1.41 -20.86 -12.71
CA ARG A 381 -0.33 -21.65 -13.34
C ARG A 381 1.01 -21.49 -12.62
N SER A 382 1.35 -20.26 -12.22
CA SER A 382 2.61 -19.97 -11.53
C SER A 382 2.60 -20.53 -10.12
N LEU A 383 1.47 -20.42 -9.41
CA LEU A 383 1.31 -21.04 -8.08
C LEU A 383 1.50 -22.56 -8.12
N GLN A 384 0.97 -23.26 -9.13
CA GLN A 384 1.20 -24.69 -9.30
C GLN A 384 2.68 -25.05 -9.55
N LEU A 385 3.44 -24.16 -10.20
CA LEU A 385 4.87 -24.37 -10.39
C LEU A 385 5.65 -24.11 -9.09
N ILE A 386 5.28 -23.05 -8.36
CA ILE A 386 5.86 -22.68 -7.07
C ILE A 386 5.56 -23.75 -6.01
N ASP A 387 4.41 -24.42 -6.06
CA ASP A 387 4.09 -25.52 -5.14
C ASP A 387 5.12 -26.68 -5.21
N ASN A 388 5.83 -26.86 -6.34
CA ASN A 388 6.90 -27.85 -6.45
C ASN A 388 8.26 -27.33 -5.92
N HIS A 389 8.37 -26.03 -5.68
CA HIS A 389 9.58 -25.34 -5.21
C HIS A 389 9.18 -24.30 -4.15
N PRO A 390 8.74 -24.76 -2.95
CA PRO A 390 8.23 -23.87 -1.93
C PRO A 390 9.28 -22.87 -1.47
N SER A 391 8.82 -21.68 -1.06
CA SER A 391 9.65 -20.61 -0.52
C SER A 391 10.43 -21.09 0.71
N ASP A 392 11.64 -20.55 0.90
CA ASP A 392 12.46 -20.78 2.09
C ASP A 392 12.06 -19.89 3.27
N ARG A 393 11.08 -19.00 3.07
CA ARG A 393 10.47 -18.15 4.11
C ARG A 393 8.96 -18.38 4.25
N LYS A 394 8.42 -18.02 5.42
CA LYS A 394 6.98 -17.92 5.67
C LYS A 394 6.67 -16.86 6.72
N LEU A 395 5.44 -16.37 6.73
CA LEU A 395 4.91 -15.46 7.73
C LEU A 395 4.50 -16.25 8.98
N VAL A 396 5.04 -15.85 10.14
CA VAL A 396 4.76 -16.44 11.45
C VAL A 396 4.24 -15.37 12.40
N GLY A 397 3.41 -15.79 13.35
CA GLY A 397 3.01 -14.96 14.48
C GLY A 397 3.98 -15.15 15.65
N PHE A 398 4.35 -14.08 16.35
CA PHE A 398 5.18 -14.14 17.54
C PHE A 398 4.62 -13.30 18.68
N ILE A 399 5.01 -13.65 19.91
CA ILE A 399 4.70 -12.89 21.12
C ILE A 399 5.96 -12.57 21.92
N ILE A 400 5.89 -11.47 22.66
CA ILE A 400 6.89 -11.06 23.66
C ILE A 400 6.13 -10.59 24.91
N GLU A 401 6.61 -11.01 26.07
CA GLU A 401 6.09 -10.54 27.36
C GLU A 401 6.33 -9.03 27.52
N ALA A 402 5.36 -8.31 28.08
CA ALA A 402 5.36 -6.84 28.10
C ALA A 402 6.50 -6.19 28.93
N SER A 403 7.26 -6.97 29.70
CA SER A 403 8.30 -6.49 30.62
C SER A 403 9.65 -6.17 29.96
N GLN A 404 9.75 -6.13 28.63
CA GLN A 404 11.01 -5.84 27.95
C GLN A 404 11.27 -4.32 27.82
N ASN A 405 12.53 -3.92 28.07
CA ASN A 405 12.96 -2.52 28.08
C ASN A 405 12.86 -1.82 26.71
N GLU A 406 12.98 -2.57 25.62
CA GLU A 406 12.86 -2.04 24.25
C GLU A 406 11.91 -2.94 23.45
N SER A 407 10.88 -2.32 22.86
CA SER A 407 9.91 -3.04 22.02
C SER A 407 10.44 -3.16 20.59
N PRO A 408 10.29 -4.32 19.95
CA PRO A 408 10.56 -4.46 18.52
C PRO A 408 9.70 -3.51 17.69
N LYS A 409 10.25 -3.13 16.54
CA LYS A 409 9.59 -2.28 15.53
C LYS A 409 9.41 -3.06 14.24
N GLU A 410 8.47 -2.59 13.41
CA GLU A 410 8.39 -3.00 12.01
C GLU A 410 9.76 -2.85 11.34
N SER A 411 10.08 -3.73 10.39
CA SER A 411 11.39 -3.85 9.73
C SER A 411 12.58 -4.28 10.60
N ASN A 412 12.40 -4.54 11.90
CA ASN A 412 13.46 -5.22 12.66
C ASN A 412 13.70 -6.63 12.11
N ILE A 413 14.96 -7.05 12.15
CA ILE A 413 15.45 -8.18 11.36
C ILE A 413 15.37 -9.47 12.16
N ILE A 414 14.92 -10.55 11.52
CA ILE A 414 14.96 -11.90 12.10
C ILE A 414 16.30 -12.54 11.75
N LEU A 415 16.98 -13.07 12.75
CA LEU A 415 18.29 -13.70 12.63
C LEU A 415 18.22 -15.22 12.88
N ASP A 416 19.05 -15.95 12.15
CA ASP A 416 19.50 -17.29 12.49
C ASP A 416 21.04 -17.30 12.55
N GLY A 417 21.59 -17.28 13.76
CA GLY A 417 22.99 -16.97 14.01
C GLY A 417 23.35 -15.57 13.48
N ASN A 418 24.24 -15.52 12.49
CA ASN A 418 24.65 -14.27 11.83
C ASN A 418 23.89 -13.98 10.53
N ASN A 419 22.99 -14.87 10.11
CA ASN A 419 22.28 -14.75 8.84
C ASN A 419 20.94 -14.02 9.03
N ILE A 420 20.61 -13.16 8.09
CA ILE A 420 19.30 -12.53 8.00
C ILE A 420 18.34 -13.52 7.34
N VAL A 421 17.27 -13.88 8.03
CA VAL A 421 16.28 -14.88 7.56
C VAL A 421 14.87 -14.30 7.41
N GLY A 422 14.70 -13.01 7.70
CA GLY A 422 13.45 -12.30 7.47
C GLY A 422 13.38 -11.02 8.29
N HIS A 423 12.16 -10.52 8.50
CA HIS A 423 11.91 -9.25 9.17
C HIS A 423 10.49 -9.22 9.76
N ILE A 424 10.29 -8.34 10.74
CA ILE A 424 8.97 -8.03 11.30
C ILE A 424 8.20 -7.18 10.30
N THR A 425 6.99 -7.60 9.93
CA THR A 425 6.09 -6.86 9.06
C THR A 425 5.09 -6.02 9.85
N SER A 426 4.65 -6.52 11.01
CA SER A 426 3.66 -5.90 11.87
C SER A 426 3.97 -6.19 13.32
N VAL A 427 3.87 -5.18 14.20
CA VAL A 427 4.07 -5.39 15.64
C VAL A 427 3.36 -4.32 16.46
N ALA A 428 2.73 -4.74 17.54
CA ALA A 428 2.07 -3.83 18.48
C ALA A 428 1.89 -4.48 19.85
N TYR A 429 1.74 -3.66 20.89
CA TYR A 429 1.24 -4.12 22.18
C TYR A 429 -0.29 -4.27 22.12
N SER A 430 -0.78 -5.46 22.45
CA SER A 430 -2.20 -5.76 22.60
C SER A 430 -2.65 -5.57 24.05
N PRO A 431 -3.57 -4.63 24.34
CA PRO A 431 -4.15 -4.49 25.67
C PRO A 431 -5.08 -5.67 26.01
N SER A 432 -5.67 -6.32 25.00
CA SER A 432 -6.54 -7.49 25.16
C SER A 432 -5.78 -8.71 25.69
N LEU A 433 -4.53 -8.87 25.24
CA LEU A 433 -3.68 -10.02 25.58
C LEU A 433 -2.62 -9.69 26.64
N ASN A 434 -2.41 -8.40 26.93
CA ASN A 434 -1.32 -7.88 27.75
C ASN A 434 0.08 -8.35 27.28
N LYS A 435 0.27 -8.40 25.95
CA LYS A 435 1.51 -8.87 25.31
C LYS A 435 1.84 -8.05 24.07
N ILE A 436 3.11 -8.00 23.72
CA ILE A 436 3.52 -7.57 22.37
C ILE A 436 3.26 -8.74 21.43
N ILE A 437 2.52 -8.48 20.36
CA ILE A 437 2.22 -9.45 19.30
C ILE A 437 2.76 -8.92 17.98
N GLY A 438 3.15 -9.81 17.08
CA GLY A 438 3.61 -9.39 15.76
C GLY A 438 3.62 -10.50 14.71
N LEU A 439 3.75 -10.06 13.47
CA LEU A 439 3.94 -10.89 12.29
C LEU A 439 5.37 -10.67 11.77
N ALA A 440 6.03 -11.75 11.38
CA ALA A 440 7.37 -11.70 10.81
C ALA A 440 7.55 -12.76 9.73
N PHE A 441 8.29 -12.42 8.68
CA PHE A 441 8.88 -13.44 7.82
C PHE A 441 10.04 -14.11 8.58
N ALA A 442 10.03 -15.43 8.58
CA ALA A 442 11.08 -16.28 9.14
C ALA A 442 11.30 -17.50 8.22
N LYS A 443 12.26 -18.37 8.55
CA LYS A 443 12.50 -19.60 7.79
C LYS A 443 11.24 -20.47 7.66
N ALA A 444 11.10 -21.16 6.54
CA ALA A 444 9.95 -22.01 6.22
C ALA A 444 9.70 -23.13 7.24
N ASP A 445 10.71 -23.58 7.97
CA ASP A 445 10.63 -24.60 9.03
C ASP A 445 10.32 -24.03 10.43
N THR A 446 10.10 -22.72 10.57
CA THR A 446 9.80 -22.06 11.85
C THR A 446 8.37 -22.38 12.31
N GLU A 447 8.18 -23.26 13.29
CA GLU A 447 6.86 -23.67 13.78
C GLU A 447 6.46 -23.02 15.12
N PRO A 448 5.14 -22.96 15.45
CA PRO A 448 4.68 -22.59 16.78
C PRO A 448 5.40 -23.40 17.88
N GLY A 449 5.79 -22.72 18.95
CA GLY A 449 6.60 -23.27 20.05
C GLY A 449 8.11 -23.05 19.90
N MET A 450 8.59 -22.69 18.70
CA MET A 450 9.98 -22.27 18.49
C MET A 450 10.23 -20.82 18.95
N GLN A 451 11.50 -20.42 18.98
CA GLN A 451 11.92 -19.04 19.21
C GLN A 451 12.56 -18.45 17.97
N ILE A 452 12.37 -17.15 17.77
CA ILE A 452 13.06 -16.36 16.75
C ILE A 452 13.91 -15.27 17.41
N SER A 453 15.10 -15.03 16.85
CA SER A 453 15.99 -13.96 17.29
C SER A 453 15.69 -12.68 16.52
N ILE A 454 15.34 -11.60 17.23
CA ILE A 454 15.02 -10.30 16.64
C ILE A 454 16.15 -9.33 16.94
N LYS A 455 16.76 -8.77 15.90
CA LYS A 455 17.71 -7.65 16.03
C LYS A 455 16.97 -6.32 16.04
N LEU A 456 17.00 -5.65 17.19
CA LEU A 456 16.37 -4.36 17.42
C LEU A 456 17.17 -3.22 16.77
N SER A 457 16.53 -2.05 16.66
CA SER A 457 17.15 -0.84 16.11
C SER A 457 18.38 -0.37 16.91
N SER A 458 18.42 -0.64 18.22
CA SER A 458 19.59 -0.41 19.07
C SER A 458 20.79 -1.32 18.78
N GLY A 459 20.58 -2.40 18.01
CA GLY A 459 21.55 -3.47 17.79
C GLY A 459 21.46 -4.63 18.78
N MET A 460 20.65 -4.49 19.84
CA MET A 460 20.36 -5.58 20.78
C MET A 460 19.61 -6.71 20.08
N VAL A 461 19.88 -7.97 20.48
CA VAL A 461 19.14 -9.13 20.00
C VAL A 461 18.27 -9.67 21.13
N ILE A 462 16.97 -9.79 20.86
CA ILE A 462 16.00 -10.37 21.80
C ILE A 462 15.40 -11.65 21.22
N GLN A 463 14.85 -12.49 22.10
CA GLN A 463 14.11 -13.68 21.69
C GLN A 463 12.61 -13.42 21.76
N ALA A 464 11.88 -13.92 20.76
CA ALA A 464 10.42 -13.94 20.74
C ALA A 464 9.89 -15.35 20.52
N GLN A 465 8.78 -15.68 21.18
CA GLN A 465 8.14 -16.98 21.05
C GLN A 465 7.23 -16.99 19.82
N VAL A 466 7.42 -17.97 18.93
CA VAL A 466 6.52 -18.20 17.81
C VAL A 466 5.26 -18.91 18.31
N VAL A 467 4.09 -18.43 17.91
CA VAL A 467 2.79 -18.97 18.32
C VAL A 467 1.87 -19.22 17.13
N GLU A 468 0.80 -19.96 17.38
CA GLU A 468 -0.28 -20.11 16.42
C GLU A 468 -1.12 -18.83 16.34
N MET A 469 -1.61 -18.53 15.14
CA MET A 469 -2.50 -17.41 14.88
C MET A 469 -3.92 -17.93 14.60
N PRO A 470 -4.96 -17.15 14.94
CA PRO A 470 -4.92 -15.79 15.51
C PRO A 470 -4.49 -15.75 16.98
N PHE A 471 -4.04 -14.59 17.46
CA PHE A 471 -3.63 -14.39 18.86
C PHE A 471 -4.82 -14.22 19.81
N TYR A 472 -5.94 -13.72 19.28
CA TYR A 472 -7.16 -13.44 20.03
C TYR A 472 -8.36 -14.16 19.42
N ASP A 473 -9.16 -14.80 20.28
CA ASP A 473 -10.37 -15.56 19.92
C ASP A 473 -10.16 -16.52 18.73
N PRO A 474 -9.30 -17.55 18.85
CA PRO A 474 -8.99 -18.45 17.74
C PRO A 474 -10.15 -19.27 17.21
N GLU A 475 -11.18 -19.44 18.03
CA GLU A 475 -12.40 -20.15 17.65
C GLU A 475 -13.45 -19.23 17.00
N ASN A 476 -13.15 -17.93 16.83
CA ASN A 476 -14.05 -16.90 16.27
C ASN A 476 -15.43 -16.82 16.97
N LYS A 477 -15.50 -17.19 18.25
CA LYS A 477 -16.75 -17.20 19.03
C LYS A 477 -17.41 -15.83 19.08
N ARG A 478 -16.61 -14.75 19.03
CA ARG A 478 -17.09 -13.36 19.11
C ARG A 478 -17.70 -12.86 17.81
N GLN A 479 -17.42 -13.50 16.67
CA GLN A 479 -18.09 -13.21 15.40
C GLN A 479 -19.46 -13.88 15.29
N GLU A 480 -19.67 -14.97 16.06
CA GLU A 480 -20.90 -15.76 16.08
C GLU A 480 -21.96 -15.21 17.05
N MET A 481 -21.59 -14.25 17.92
CA MET A 481 -22.48 -13.55 18.85
C MET A 481 -23.66 -12.87 18.16
#